data_AF-A0A558DJ49-F1
#
_entry.id   AF-A0A558DJ49-F1
#
_cell.length_a   1.000
_cell.length_b   1.000
_cell.length_c   1.000
_cell.angle_alpha   90.00
_cell.angle_beta   90.00
_cell.angle_gamma   90.00
#
_symmetry.space_group_name_H-M   'P 1'
#
loop_
_entity.id
_entity.type
_entity.pdbx_description
1 polymer ?
#
loop_
_entity_poly.entity_id
_entity_poly.type
_entity_poly.pdbx_seq_one_letter_code
_entity_poly.pdbx_strand_id
1 'polypeptide(L)'
;MSPESLAHDLARITTWWASLPGTERRALYRPHEITRATGTARQHLPHVLDLLRWHRACHWTRERGRRVRRTYYAPPGHRVPRPARGRPPLDVLALFTPTNQPHYQENPQ
;
A
#
# COMPACT_ATOMS: atom_id res chain seq x y z
N MET A 1 -1.34 10.37 -18.90
CA MET A 1 0.05 10.28 -18.38
C MET A 1 0.91 9.76 -19.52
N SER A 2 2.04 10.39 -19.83
CA SER A 2 2.93 9.88 -20.88
C SER A 2 3.71 8.64 -20.38
N PRO A 3 4.17 7.75 -21.28
CA PRO A 3 4.99 6.60 -20.91
C PRO A 3 6.27 6.98 -20.14
N GLU A 4 6.92 8.08 -20.51
CA GLU A 4 8.14 8.58 -19.87
C GLU A 4 7.85 9.03 -18.43
N SER A 5 6.73 9.74 -18.23
CA SER A 5 6.29 10.17 -16.90
C SER A 5 5.97 8.98 -16.00
N LEU A 6 5.32 7.96 -16.57
CA LEU A 6 5.00 6.72 -15.85
C LEU A 6 6.27 5.97 -15.44
N ALA A 7 7.22 5.79 -16.35
CA ALA A 7 8.50 5.13 -16.09
C ALA A 7 9.31 5.88 -15.02
N HIS A 8 9.33 7.22 -15.10
CA HIS A 8 9.99 8.07 -14.12
C HIS A 8 9.37 7.92 -12.71
N ASP A 9 8.04 7.96 -12.60
CA ASP A 9 7.35 7.79 -11.33
C ASP A 9 7.54 6.37 -10.76
N LEU A 10 7.50 5.33 -11.61
CA LEU A 10 7.80 3.95 -11.21
C LEU A 10 9.20 3.83 -10.61
N ALA A 11 10.21 4.38 -11.29
CA ALA A 11 11.59 4.35 -10.82
C ALA A 11 11.75 5.08 -9.46
N ARG A 12 11.13 6.26 -9.31
CA ARG A 12 11.21 7.03 -8.05
C ARG A 12 10.61 6.29 -6.87
N ILE A 13 9.41 5.74 -7.02
CA ILE A 13 8.75 5.00 -5.93
C ILE A 13 9.52 3.72 -5.60
N THR A 14 9.99 2.99 -6.62
CA THR A 14 10.74 1.74 -6.43
C THR A 14 12.06 2.00 -5.70
N THR A 15 12.87 2.95 -6.17
CA THR A 15 14.15 3.29 -5.55
C THR A 15 13.97 3.80 -4.14
N TRP A 16 12.99 4.67 -3.90
CA TRP A 16 12.68 5.16 -2.55
C TRP A 16 12.31 4.01 -1.61
N TRP A 17 11.40 3.13 -2.00
CA TRP A 17 10.98 2.04 -1.12
C TRP A 17 12.11 1.03 -0.87
N ALA A 18 12.93 0.77 -1.89
CA ALA A 18 14.12 -0.07 -1.77
C ALA A 18 15.17 0.55 -0.82
N SER A 19 15.33 1.87 -0.82
CA SER A 19 16.30 2.57 0.02
C SER A 19 15.91 2.64 1.49
N LEU A 20 14.65 2.38 1.85
CA LEU A 20 14.21 2.37 3.24
C LEU A 20 14.81 1.16 3.99
N PRO A 21 15.47 1.37 5.15
CA PRO A 21 15.84 0.29 6.06
C PRO A 21 14.62 -0.56 6.42
N GLY A 22 14.82 -1.86 6.65
CA GLY A 22 13.72 -2.78 6.95
C GLY A 22 12.86 -2.34 8.14
N THR A 23 13.47 -1.71 9.14
CA THR A 23 12.81 -1.14 10.33
C THR A 23 11.93 0.08 10.02
N GLU A 24 12.18 0.77 8.92
CA GLU A 24 11.42 1.95 8.50
C GLU A 24 10.31 1.61 7.48
N ARG A 25 10.32 0.40 6.95
CA ARG A 25 9.26 -0.08 6.06
C ARG A 25 7.96 -0.28 6.84
N ARG A 26 6.92 0.42 6.40
CA ARG A 26 5.60 0.39 7.04
C ARG A 26 4.66 -0.52 6.27
N ALA A 27 3.72 -1.11 6.99
CA ALA A 27 2.65 -1.90 6.40
C ALA A 27 1.67 -1.06 5.55
N LEU A 28 1.53 0.23 5.85
CA LEU A 28 0.61 1.13 5.18
C LEU A 28 1.22 2.54 5.05
N TYR A 29 1.04 3.15 3.89
CA TYR A 29 1.42 4.52 3.59
C TYR A 29 0.21 5.32 3.10
N ARG A 30 0.09 6.58 3.53
CA ARG A 30 -0.90 7.52 3.00
C ARG A 30 -0.40 8.11 1.69
N PRO A 31 -1.29 8.49 0.75
CA PRO A 31 -0.90 9.10 -0.51
C PRO A 31 0.04 10.29 -0.36
N HIS A 32 -0.19 11.16 0.64
CA HIS A 32 0.66 12.34 0.86
C HIS A 32 2.07 11.99 1.37
N GLU A 33 2.24 10.87 2.09
CA GLU A 33 3.55 10.41 2.55
C GLU A 33 4.38 9.96 1.34
N ILE A 34 3.77 9.19 0.44
CA ILE A 34 4.40 8.73 -0.80
C ILE A 34 4.73 9.93 -1.70
N THR A 35 3.78 10.84 -1.93
CA THR A 35 4.02 12.05 -2.74
C THR A 35 5.12 12.92 -2.15
N ARG A 36 5.18 13.10 -0.82
CA ARG A 36 6.23 13.88 -0.17
C ARG A 36 7.60 13.23 -0.31
N ALA A 37 7.68 11.91 -0.14
CA ALA A 37 8.95 11.20 -0.19
C ALA A 37 9.48 11.03 -1.61
N THR A 38 8.58 10.84 -2.58
CA THR A 38 8.94 10.47 -3.94
C THR A 38 8.79 11.61 -4.92
N GLY A 39 8.09 12.70 -4.59
CA GLY A 39 7.74 13.78 -5.50
C GLY A 39 6.74 13.40 -6.60
N THR A 40 6.26 12.15 -6.63
CA THR A 40 5.24 11.71 -7.59
C THR A 40 3.90 12.36 -7.30
N ALA A 41 3.30 12.92 -8.34
CA ALA A 41 2.01 13.61 -8.25
C ALA A 41 0.91 12.68 -7.73
N ARG A 42 0.07 13.19 -6.83
CA ARG A 42 -0.95 12.38 -6.14
C ARG A 42 -1.92 11.71 -7.11
N GLN A 43 -2.25 12.36 -8.23
CA GLN A 43 -3.12 11.79 -9.27
C GLN A 43 -2.49 10.61 -10.02
N HIS A 44 -1.15 10.47 -10.03
CA HIS A 44 -0.47 9.36 -10.70
C HIS A 44 -0.37 8.12 -9.80
N LEU A 45 -0.33 8.31 -8.49
CA LEU A 45 -0.13 7.24 -7.51
C LEU A 45 -1.02 6.01 -7.73
N PRO A 46 -2.35 6.10 -7.99
CA PRO A 46 -3.17 4.91 -8.18
C PRO A 46 -2.66 4.00 -9.31
N HIS A 47 -2.21 4.58 -10.43
CA HIS A 47 -1.73 3.82 -11.58
C HIS A 47 -0.33 3.27 -11.35
N VAL A 48 0.58 4.09 -10.84
CA VAL A 48 1.97 3.71 -10.58
C VAL A 48 2.03 2.60 -9.53
N LEU A 49 1.28 2.74 -8.44
CA LEU A 49 1.27 1.79 -7.33
C LEU A 49 0.57 0.48 -7.70
N ASP A 50 -0.46 0.52 -8.55
CA ASP A 50 -1.07 -0.70 -9.09
C ASP A 50 -0.08 -1.52 -9.93
N LEU A 51 0.71 -0.86 -10.77
CA LEU A 51 1.77 -1.53 -11.55
C LEU A 51 2.85 -2.14 -10.65
N LEU A 52 3.22 -1.46 -9.56
CA LEU A 52 4.13 -2.00 -8.53
C LEU A 52 3.48 -3.04 -7.61
N ARG A 53 2.23 -3.42 -7.87
CA ARG A 53 1.45 -4.39 -7.08
C ARG A 53 1.25 -3.97 -5.61
N TRP A 54 1.21 -2.66 -5.35
CA TRP A 54 0.81 -2.14 -4.04
C TRP A 54 -0.70 -2.17 -3.92
N HIS A 55 -1.21 -2.56 -2.76
CA HIS A 55 -2.64 -2.68 -2.53
C HIS A 55 -3.23 -1.37 -2.03
N ARG A 56 -4.24 -0.86 -2.73
CA ARG A 56 -5.02 0.29 -2.26
C ARG A 56 -6.05 -0.15 -1.23
N ALA A 57 -6.06 0.55 -0.10
CA ALA A 57 -7.01 0.36 0.97
C ALA A 57 -7.72 1.66 1.35
N CYS A 58 -9.01 1.59 1.70
CA CYS A 58 -9.77 2.74 2.19
C CYS A 58 -10.36 2.47 3.57
N HIS A 59 -10.03 3.28 4.57
CA HIS A 59 -10.57 3.18 5.92
C HIS A 59 -11.49 4.36 6.23
N TRP A 60 -12.68 4.08 6.74
CA TRP A 60 -13.53 5.14 7.30
C TRP A 60 -13.11 5.43 8.74
N THR A 61 -12.74 6.66 9.01
CA THR A 61 -12.48 7.16 10.37
C THR A 61 -13.53 8.19 10.77
N ARG A 62 -13.60 8.51 12.07
CA ARG A 62 -14.24 9.72 12.55
C ARG A 62 -13.19 10.79 12.82
N GLU A 63 -13.46 12.01 12.41
CA GLU A 63 -12.61 13.18 12.65
C GLU A 63 -13.52 14.38 12.90
N ARG A 64 -13.37 15.04 14.06
CA ARG A 64 -14.23 16.15 14.51
C ARG A 64 -15.74 15.81 14.41
N GLY A 65 -16.11 14.61 14.83
CA GLY A 65 -17.50 14.12 14.77
C GLY A 65 -18.01 13.71 13.39
N ARG A 66 -17.24 13.92 12.31
CA ARG A 66 -17.63 13.58 10.94
C ARG A 66 -16.96 12.30 10.46
N ARG A 67 -17.67 11.51 9.65
CA ARG A 67 -17.13 10.31 9.01
C ARG A 67 -16.29 10.71 7.79
N VAL A 68 -15.01 10.35 7.78
CA VAL A 68 -14.05 10.67 6.72
C VAL A 68 -13.45 9.39 6.15
N ARG A 69 -13.41 9.26 4.83
CA ARG A 69 -12.73 8.15 4.15
C ARG A 69 -11.25 8.49 3.93
N ARG A 70 -10.35 7.65 4.44
CA ARG A 70 -8.90 7.77 4.26
C ARG A 70 -8.39 6.67 3.36
N THR A 71 -7.56 7.02 2.38
CA THR A 71 -6.89 6.05 1.50
C THR A 71 -5.48 5.77 2.01
N TYR A 72 -5.08 4.51 1.90
CA TYR A 72 -3.75 3.99 2.19
C TYR A 72 -3.30 3.09 1.03
N TYR A 73 -1.99 2.88 0.94
CA TYR A 73 -1.38 1.91 0.06
C TYR A 73 -0.47 0.99 0.87
N ALA A 74 -0.60 -0.31 0.65
CA ALA A 74 0.24 -1.33 1.25
C ALA A 74 1.26 -1.82 0.22
N PRO A 75 2.57 -1.81 0.53
CA PRO A 75 3.57 -2.41 -0.35
C PRO A 75 3.39 -3.93 -0.48
N PRO A 76 3.94 -4.55 -1.53
CA PRO A 76 3.88 -6.00 -1.70
C PRO A 76 4.47 -6.73 -0.48
N GLY A 77 3.95 -7.92 -0.20
CA GLY A 77 4.33 -8.74 0.95
C GLY A 77 3.73 -8.29 2.30
N HIS A 78 3.09 -7.13 2.36
CA HIS A 78 2.44 -6.67 3.59
C HIS A 78 0.96 -7.03 3.59
N ARG A 79 0.52 -7.74 4.63
CA ARG A 79 -0.91 -8.05 4.80
C ARG A 79 -1.64 -6.84 5.36
N VAL A 80 -2.66 -6.45 4.64
CA VAL A 80 -3.61 -5.45 5.10
C VAL A 80 -4.57 -6.10 6.10
N PRO A 81 -4.61 -5.66 7.37
CA PRO A 81 -5.45 -6.31 8.37
C PRO A 81 -6.93 -6.16 8.01
N ARG A 82 -7.65 -7.28 7.99
CA ARG A 82 -9.11 -7.29 7.85
C ARG A 82 -9.70 -6.65 9.11
N PRO A 83 -10.58 -5.65 9.01
CA PRO A 83 -11.14 -5.04 10.20
C PRO A 83 -12.02 -6.03 10.95
N ALA A 84 -12.06 -5.89 12.27
CA ALA A 84 -12.96 -6.62 13.15
C ALA A 84 -14.43 -6.40 12.72
N ARG A 85 -15.28 -7.42 12.93
CA ARG A 85 -16.72 -7.38 12.60
C ARG A 85 -17.36 -6.10 13.17
N GLY A 86 -18.13 -5.38 12.36
CA GLY A 86 -18.82 -4.15 12.75
C GLY A 86 -18.01 -2.85 12.63
N ARG A 87 -16.69 -2.92 12.38
CA ARG A 87 -15.91 -1.73 11.99
C ARG A 87 -16.02 -1.50 10.48
N PRO A 88 -16.07 -0.25 10.01
CA PRO A 88 -16.14 0.01 8.59
C PRO A 88 -14.94 -0.64 7.89
N PRO A 89 -15.16 -1.33 6.75
CA PRO A 89 -14.11 -2.04 6.08
C PRO A 89 -12.95 -1.10 5.78
N LEU A 90 -11.75 -1.60 6.01
CA LEU A 90 -10.61 -1.23 5.22
C LEU A 90 -10.94 -1.84 3.85
N ASP A 91 -11.58 -1.06 3.00
CA ASP A 91 -12.02 -1.48 1.68
C ASP A 91 -10.76 -1.58 0.83
N VAL A 92 -10.16 -2.77 0.88
CA VAL A 92 -9.05 -3.12 0.01
C VAL A 92 -9.68 -3.49 -1.31
N LEU A 93 -9.47 -2.66 -2.32
CA LEU A 93 -9.84 -2.98 -3.71
C LEU A 93 -8.86 -4.02 -4.27
N ALA A 94 -8.77 -5.17 -3.60
CA ALA A 94 -8.01 -6.34 -4.01
C ALA A 94 -8.90 -7.57 -3.81
N LEU A 95 -9.92 -7.69 -4.65
CA LEU A 95 -10.53 -8.99 -4.89
C LEU A 95 -9.59 -9.73 -5.85
N PHE A 96 -8.70 -10.54 -5.30
CA PHE A 96 -8.44 -11.95 -5.65
C PHE A 96 -7.31 -12.52 -4.77
N THR A 97 -7.64 -13.58 -4.05
CA THR A 97 -6.76 -14.49 -3.27
C THR A 97 -6.91 -15.89 -3.88
N PRO A 98 -5.98 -16.83 -3.63
CA PRO A 98 -6.30 -17.91 -2.67
C PRO A 98 -5.12 -18.14 -1.69
N THR A 99 -5.32 -18.19 -0.36
CA THR A 99 -5.65 -19.37 0.48
C THR A 99 -4.68 -20.57 0.29
N ASN A 100 -4.02 -20.98 1.39
CA ASN A 100 -3.02 -22.08 1.57
C ASN A 100 -1.61 -21.81 1.01
N GLN A 101 -0.49 -21.99 1.74
CA GLN A 101 -0.13 -23.09 2.66
C GLN A 101 0.61 -22.66 3.96
N PRO A 102 0.61 -23.52 4.99
CA PRO A 102 1.35 -23.36 6.25
C PRO A 102 2.82 -23.82 6.15
N HIS A 103 3.65 -23.26 7.05
CA HIS A 103 4.93 -23.75 7.60
C HIS A 103 5.79 -24.72 6.76
N TYR A 104 6.97 -24.24 6.34
CA TYR A 104 8.20 -25.03 6.38
C TYR A 104 9.09 -24.44 7.49
N GLN A 105 9.19 -25.13 8.63
CA GLN A 105 10.35 -25.02 9.50
C GLN A 105 11.40 -25.97 8.93
N GLU A 106 12.51 -25.43 8.41
CA GLU A 106 13.71 -26.22 8.20
C GLU A 106 14.32 -26.51 9.57
N ASN A 107 14.25 -27.75 10.01
CA ASN A 107 15.05 -28.26 11.11
C ASN A 107 16.49 -28.46 10.60
N PRO A 108 17.52 -27.92 11.27
CA PRO A 108 18.90 -28.31 10.98
C PRO A 108 19.16 -29.69 11.59
N GLN A 109 19.77 -30.59 10.81
CA GLN A 109 20.54 -31.72 11.31
C GLN A 109 22.02 -31.38 11.22
#